data_AF-A0A944LHF6-F1
#
_entry.id   AF-A0A944LHF6-F1
#
_cell.length_a   1.000
_cell.length_b   1.000
_cell.length_c   1.000
_cell.angle_alpha   90.00
_cell.angle_beta   90.00
_cell.angle_gamma   90.00
#
_symmetry.space_group_name_H-M   'P 1'
#
loop_
_entity.id
_entity.type
_entity.pdbx_description
1 polymer ?
#
loop_
_entity_poly.entity_id
_entity_poly.type
_entity_poly.pdbx_seq_one_letter_code
_entity_poly.pdbx_strand_id
1 'polypeptide(L)'
;MWIGWIEFDILLGDVHSLKEKRSVVRPLLAELKRRYDVSVAEVGDHGQYRRTQVGAGLVAADRAHLVEVLTAVERFVAARPEVELLSARQRELNSED
;
A
#
# COMPACT_ATOMS: atom_id res chain seq x y z
N MET A 1 -12.46 -12.58 14.39
CA MET A 1 -11.24 -11.77 14.11
C MET A 1 -11.26 -11.42 12.63
N TRP A 2 -10.86 -10.21 12.27
CA TRP A 2 -10.80 -9.76 10.88
C TRP A 2 -9.35 -9.59 10.44
N ILE A 3 -9.02 -10.11 9.26
CA ILE A 3 -7.74 -9.89 8.58
C ILE A 3 -8.04 -9.21 7.27
N GLY A 4 -7.26 -8.19 6.90
CA GLY A 4 -7.51 -7.43 5.68
C GLY A 4 -6.25 -6.83 5.13
N TRP A 5 -6.26 -6.62 3.83
CA TRP A 5 -5.15 -6.03 3.10
C TRP A 5 -5.64 -5.25 1.89
N ILE A 6 -4.79 -4.36 1.44
CA ILE A 6 -4.95 -3.58 0.22
C ILE A 6 -3.67 -3.67 -0.61
N GLU A 7 -3.85 -3.93 -1.90
CA GLU A 7 -2.78 -3.91 -2.89
C GLU A 7 -2.94 -2.69 -3.79
N PHE A 8 -1.84 -1.96 -3.99
CA PHE A 8 -1.75 -0.82 -4.88
C PHE A 8 -0.89 -1.17 -6.09
N ASP A 9 -1.37 -0.82 -7.28
CA ASP A 9 -0.56 -0.74 -8.49
C ASP A 9 -0.24 0.72 -8.75
N ILE A 10 1.05 1.06 -8.76
CA ILE A 10 1.52 2.43 -8.76
C ILE A 10 2.46 2.65 -9.94
N LEU A 11 2.16 3.66 -10.75
CA LEU A 11 3.06 4.23 -11.75
C LEU A 11 3.88 5.33 -11.08
N LEU A 12 5.20 5.19 -11.14
CA LEU A 12 6.14 6.19 -10.68
C LEU A 12 6.39 7.19 -11.82
N GLY A 13 6.56 8.47 -11.46
CA GLY A 13 6.78 9.57 -12.40
C GLY A 13 8.09 9.45 -13.19
N ASP A 14 8.92 10.48 -13.10
CA ASP A 14 10.19 10.56 -13.82
C ASP A 14 11.28 9.75 -13.12
N VAL A 15 11.23 8.42 -13.30
CA VAL A 15 12.16 7.45 -12.73
C VAL A 15 12.82 6.69 -13.88
N HIS A 16 14.16 6.57 -13.85
CA HIS A 16 14.96 5.96 -14.91
C HIS A 16 15.86 4.81 -14.41
N SER A 17 15.78 4.46 -13.13
CA SER A 17 16.58 3.36 -12.57
C SER A 17 15.91 2.68 -11.38
N LEU A 18 16.28 1.43 -11.11
CA LEU A 18 15.86 0.71 -9.90
C LEU A 18 16.37 1.38 -8.61
N LYS A 19 17.45 2.18 -8.70
CA LYS A 19 17.94 2.96 -7.57
C LYS A 19 16.99 4.12 -7.25
N GLU A 20 16.57 4.87 -8.27
CA GLU A 20 15.60 5.97 -8.12
C GLU A 20 14.22 5.47 -7.69
N LYS A 21 13.76 4.34 -8.25
CA LYS A 21 12.55 3.67 -7.74
C LYS A 21 12.62 3.45 -6.24
N ARG A 22 13.74 2.90 -5.73
CA ARG A 22 13.92 2.67 -4.29
C ARG A 22 13.94 3.96 -3.48
N SER A 23 14.38 5.09 -4.02
CA SER A 23 14.30 6.38 -3.32
C SER A 23 12.89 6.94 -3.22
N VAL A 24 11.95 6.53 -4.09
CA VAL A 24 10.53 6.91 -4.00
C VAL A 24 9.74 5.92 -3.14
N VAL A 25 9.94 4.61 -3.36
CA VAL A 25 9.16 3.56 -2.70
C VAL A 25 9.50 3.45 -1.21
N ARG A 26 10.77 3.52 -0.81
CA ARG A 26 11.14 3.35 0.60
C ARG A 26 10.52 4.41 1.53
N PRO A 27 10.55 5.72 1.21
CA PRO A 27 9.83 6.72 2.00
C PRO A 27 8.33 6.46 2.08
N LEU A 28 7.69 6.06 0.97
CA LEU A 28 6.26 5.70 0.96
C LEU A 28 5.96 4.59 1.97
N LEU A 29 6.70 3.48 1.93
CA LEU A 29 6.51 2.36 2.86
C LEU A 29 6.78 2.77 4.31
N ALA A 30 7.82 3.59 4.54
CA ALA A 30 8.19 4.05 5.88
C ALA A 30 7.11 4.96 6.48
N GLU A 31 6.53 5.84 5.67
CA GLU A 31 5.47 6.75 6.13
C GLU A 31 4.16 6.02 6.40
N LEU A 32 3.80 5.04 5.57
CA LEU A 32 2.67 4.15 5.82
C LEU A 32 2.82 3.42 7.17
N LYS A 33 4.00 2.82 7.42
CA LYS A 33 4.36 2.17 8.69
C LYS A 33 4.28 3.11 9.89
N ARG A 34 4.66 4.38 9.72
CA ARG A 34 4.71 5.35 10.82
C ARG A 34 3.33 5.92 11.15
N ARG A 35 2.47 6.07 10.14
CA ARG A 35 1.17 6.75 10.26
C ARG A 35 0.04 5.80 10.62
N TYR A 36 0.15 4.54 10.22
CA TYR A 36 -0.90 3.54 10.41
C TYR A 36 -0.31 2.27 11.02
N ASP A 37 -1.07 1.62 11.90
CA ASP A 37 -0.70 0.33 12.51
C ASP A 37 -0.90 -0.82 11.51
N VAL A 38 -0.13 -0.80 10.42
CA VAL A 38 -0.20 -1.77 9.33
C VAL A 38 1.16 -2.39 9.04
N SER A 39 1.16 -3.65 8.63
CA SER A 39 2.31 -4.24 7.93
C SER A 39 2.28 -3.78 6.48
N VAL A 40 3.41 -3.32 5.95
CA VAL A 40 3.49 -2.81 4.57
C VAL A 40 4.83 -3.17 3.92
N ALA A 41 4.75 -3.51 2.63
CA ALA A 41 5.89 -3.93 1.81
C ALA A 41 5.67 -3.59 0.32
N GLU A 42 6.77 -3.50 -0.42
CA GLU A 42 6.72 -3.70 -1.87
C GLU A 42 6.54 -5.20 -2.13
N VAL A 43 5.51 -5.58 -2.89
CA VAL A 43 5.07 -6.97 -3.08
C VAL A 43 5.17 -7.46 -4.52
N GLY A 44 5.48 -6.58 -5.47
CA GLY A 44 5.53 -6.93 -6.89
C GLY A 44 6.18 -5.86 -7.76
N ASP A 45 6.37 -6.20 -9.03
CA ASP A 45 7.01 -5.34 -10.04
C ASP A 45 8.43 -4.88 -9.70
N HIS A 46 9.17 -5.63 -8.88
CA HIS A 46 10.52 -5.27 -8.42
C HIS A 46 11.53 -4.97 -9.55
N GLY A 47 11.38 -5.63 -10.71
CA GLY A 47 12.23 -5.42 -11.89
C GLY A 47 11.83 -4.24 -12.77
N GLN A 48 10.66 -3.65 -12.57
CA GLN A 48 10.21 -2.46 -13.29
C GLN A 48 10.60 -1.22 -12.51
N TYR A 49 11.27 -0.25 -13.15
CA TYR A 49 11.69 0.97 -12.47
C TYR A 49 10.59 2.04 -12.42
N ARG A 50 9.62 2.04 -13.35
CA ARG A 50 8.46 2.97 -13.31
C ARG A 50 7.19 2.36 -12.74
N ARG A 51 7.19 1.09 -12.35
CA ARG A 51 6.00 0.43 -11.79
C ARG A 51 6.35 -0.31 -10.51
N THR A 52 5.45 -0.30 -9.55
CA THR A 52 5.63 -1.00 -8.28
C THR A 52 4.28 -1.45 -7.75
N GLN A 53 4.27 -2.61 -7.07
CA GLN A 53 3.12 -3.02 -6.29
C GLN A 53 3.44 -2.89 -4.81
N VAL A 54 2.56 -2.22 -4.08
CA VAL A 54 2.67 -2.03 -2.62
C VAL A 54 1.50 -2.73 -1.96
N GLY A 55 1.78 -3.57 -0.97
CA GLY A 55 0.76 -4.21 -0.13
C GLY A 55 0.80 -3.64 1.27
N ALA A 56 -0.37 -3.36 1.85
CA ALA A 56 -0.53 -3.05 3.26
C ALA A 56 -1.62 -3.93 3.88
N GLY A 57 -1.42 -4.42 5.10
CA GLY A 57 -2.39 -5.27 5.77
C GLY A 57 -2.39 -5.13 7.30
N LEU A 58 -3.51 -5.49 7.90
CA LEU A 58 -3.75 -5.43 9.34
C LEU A 58 -4.70 -6.52 9.82
N VAL A 59 -4.71 -6.72 11.13
CA VAL A 59 -5.65 -7.57 11.86
C VAL A 59 -6.44 -6.70 12.82
N ALA A 60 -7.75 -6.89 12.91
CA ALA A 60 -8.64 -6.12 13.77
C ALA A 60 -9.67 -7.01 14.48
N ALA A 61 -10.20 -6.52 15.61
CA ALA A 61 -11.27 -7.17 16.34
C ALA A 61 -12.63 -7.04 15.62
N ASP A 62 -12.88 -5.90 15.00
CA ASP A 62 -14.11 -5.59 14.25
C ASP A 62 -13.81 -5.16 12.80
N ARG A 63 -14.79 -5.40 11.92
CA ARG A 63 -14.71 -5.10 10.49
C ARG A 63 -14.67 -3.60 10.21
N ALA A 64 -15.35 -2.79 11.02
CA ALA A 64 -15.48 -1.36 10.76
C ALA A 64 -14.13 -0.66 10.90
N HIS A 65 -13.39 -0.98 11.97
CA HIS A 65 -12.03 -0.49 12.18
C HIS A 65 -11.08 -0.96 11.06
N LEU A 66 -11.19 -2.22 10.63
CA LEU A 66 -10.40 -2.74 9.50
C LEU A 66 -10.60 -1.92 8.23
N VAL A 67 -11.86 -1.70 7.85
CA VAL A 67 -12.23 -0.93 6.66
C VAL A 67 -11.82 0.53 6.78
N GLU A 68 -11.99 1.13 7.96
CA GLU A 68 -11.59 2.52 8.23
C GLU A 68 -10.09 2.73 7.99
N VAL A 69 -9.26 1.86 8.57
CA VAL A 69 -7.79 1.97 8.42
C VAL A 69 -7.37 1.72 6.97
N LEU A 70 -7.89 0.68 6.30
CA LEU A 70 -7.55 0.41 4.89
C LEU A 70 -7.99 1.54 3.96
N THR A 71 -9.15 2.15 4.20
CA THR A 71 -9.63 3.32 3.45
C THR A 71 -8.72 4.53 3.68
N ALA A 72 -8.26 4.75 4.92
CA ALA A 72 -7.31 5.83 5.22
C ALA A 72 -5.95 5.63 4.55
N VAL A 73 -5.48 4.37 4.49
CA VAL A 73 -4.26 3.98 3.77
C VAL A 73 -4.42 4.23 2.27
N GLU A 74 -5.54 3.82 1.65
CA GLU A 74 -5.83 4.09 0.24
C GLU A 74 -5.81 5.59 -0.09
N ARG A 75 -6.56 6.39 0.68
CA ARG A 75 -6.63 7.84 0.50
C ARG A 75 -5.26 8.50 0.62
N PHE A 76 -4.44 7.99 1.55
CA PHE A 76 -3.10 8.50 1.75
C PHE A 76 -2.18 8.20 0.56
N VAL A 77 -2.25 7.01 -0.03
CA VAL A 77 -1.47 6.68 -1.23
C VAL A 77 -1.97 7.49 -2.42
N ALA A 78 -3.29 7.59 -2.62
CA ALA A 78 -3.91 8.32 -3.73
C ALA A 78 -3.63 9.84 -3.70
N ALA A 79 -3.37 10.41 -2.52
CA ALA A 79 -3.10 11.84 -2.36
C ALA A 79 -1.63 12.25 -2.64
N ARG A 80 -0.74 11.30 -2.97
CA ARG A 80 0.69 11.60 -3.18
C ARG A 80 0.94 12.10 -4.60
N PRO A 81 1.46 13.32 -4.78
CA PRO A 81 1.65 13.90 -6.10
C PRO A 81 2.80 13.28 -6.90
N GLU A 82 3.74 12.59 -6.25
CA GLU A 82 4.92 12.02 -6.92
C GLU A 82 4.63 10.68 -7.63
N VAL A 83 3.43 10.13 -7.45
CA VAL A 83 3.02 8.83 -7.98
C VAL A 83 1.62 8.89 -8.55
N GLU A 84 1.33 8.02 -9.51
CA GLU A 84 -0.01 7.81 -10.04
C GLU A 84 -0.53 6.45 -9.58
N LEU A 85 -1.67 6.46 -8.89
CA LEU A 85 -2.34 5.24 -8.45
C LEU A 85 -3.16 4.66 -9.60
N LEU A 86 -2.70 3.53 -10.15
CA LEU A 86 -3.38 2.85 -11.26
C LEU A 86 -4.55 2.00 -10.79
N SER A 87 -4.39 1.32 -9.65
CA SER A 87 -5.48 0.56 -9.01
C SER A 87 -5.23 0.34 -7.53
N ALA A 88 -6.32 0.16 -6.79
CA ALA A 88 -6.33 -0.25 -5.39
C ALA A 88 -7.31 -1.41 -5.24
N ARG A 89 -6.87 -2.50 -4.59
CA ARG A 89 -7.70 -3.69 -4.38
C ARG A 89 -7.67 -4.11 -2.93
N GLN A 90 -8.77 -3.85 -2.24
CA GLN A 90 -8.99 -4.30 -0.87
C GLN A 90 -9.56 -5.72 -0.84
N ARG A 91 -9.11 -6.51 0.14
CA ARG A 91 -9.62 -7.83 0.49
C ARG A 91 -9.65 -7.98 2.01
N GLU A 92 -10.56 -8.78 2.50
CA GLU A 92 -10.72 -9.06 3.93
C GLU A 92 -11.28 -10.46 4.12
N LEU A 93 -11.01 -11.04 5.29
CA LEU A 93 -11.46 -12.36 5.72
C LEU A 93 -11.85 -12.30 7.19
N ASN A 94 -12.95 -12.97 7.56
CA ASN A 94 -13.27 -13.27 8.95
C ASN A 94 -12.66 -14.63 9.33
N SER A 95 -12.14 -14.76 10.54
CA SER A 95 -11.62 -16.01 11.09
C SER A 95 -12.66 -17.13 11.26
N GLU A 96 -13.95 -16.78 11.20
CA GLU A 96 -15.07 -17.73 11.33
C GLU A 96 -15.68 -18.12 9.97
N ASP A 97 -15.18 -17.54 8.87
CA ASP A 97 -15.55 -17.91 7.49
C ASP A 97 -14.67 -19.07 6.99
#